data_AF-A0A836VJ82-F1
#
_entry.id   AF-A0A836VJ82-F1
#
_cell.length_a   1.000
_cell.length_b   1.000
_cell.length_c   1.000
_cell.angle_alpha   90.00
_cell.angle_beta   90.00
_cell.angle_gamma   90.00
#
_symmetry.space_group_name_H-M   'P 1'
#
loop_
_entity.id
_entity.type
_entity.pdbx_description
1 polymer ?
#
loop_
_entity_poly.entity_id
_entity_poly.type
_entity_poly.pdbx_seq_one_letter_code
_entity_poly.pdbx_strand_id
1 'polypeptide(L)'
;MSDRRLLFYNDSRHYYLYCYDPPIGLADVRAPVDELLGTRVDTLVYGSGPGATVFHNTRVGEIWGERFDGFDTMYAYRAAENIRSLIERGLDPLDVLIDRAHEKEMEFFASLRMANPGPPDADSVFNSKFNLDHPEWCLRTRSSSNFNYVHPEVRAERFALAEEYVSRYDVDGLELDWAFEPVFFEEGEVEENTPLMTGFVRQIRQAVD
;
A
#
# COMPACT_ATOMS: atom_id res chain seq x y z
N MET A 1 3.14 26.91 -22.64
CA MET A 1 2.14 26.04 -21.99
C MET A 1 2.82 25.49 -20.75
N SER A 2 2.20 25.60 -19.57
CA SER A 2 2.76 24.94 -18.38
C SER A 2 2.92 23.46 -18.70
N ASP A 3 4.10 22.88 -18.49
CA ASP A 3 4.23 21.43 -18.46
C ASP A 3 3.26 20.93 -17.40
N ARG A 4 2.24 20.19 -17.84
CA ARG A 4 1.25 19.61 -16.93
C ARG A 4 1.78 18.25 -16.59
N ARG A 5 2.04 18.03 -15.30
CA ARG A 5 2.38 16.71 -14.78
C ARG A 5 1.24 15.74 -15.01
N LEU A 6 1.57 14.51 -15.39
CA LEU A 6 0.61 13.43 -15.61
C LEU A 6 1.00 12.25 -14.73
N LEU A 7 0.20 12.04 -13.69
CA LEU A 7 0.34 10.93 -12.75
C LEU A 7 -0.39 9.70 -13.28
N PHE A 8 0.23 8.54 -13.15
CA PHE A 8 -0.39 7.24 -13.43
C PHE A 8 -0.43 6.39 -12.17
N TYR A 9 -1.62 5.95 -11.76
CA TYR A 9 -1.79 5.04 -10.62
C TYR A 9 -1.70 3.58 -11.05
N ASN A 10 -0.79 2.83 -10.43
CA ASN A 10 -0.69 1.37 -10.56
C ASN A 10 -1.11 0.72 -9.25
N ASP A 11 -2.09 -0.19 -9.28
CA ASP A 11 -2.65 -0.82 -8.07
C ASP A 11 -1.84 -1.99 -7.52
N SER A 12 -0.65 -2.23 -8.12
CA SER A 12 0.34 -3.29 -7.88
C SER A 12 -0.13 -4.74 -8.04
N ARG A 13 -1.39 -4.97 -8.40
CA ARG A 13 -2.01 -6.30 -8.35
C ARG A 13 -2.42 -6.80 -9.71
N HIS A 14 -3.47 -6.22 -10.27
CA HIS A 14 -4.31 -6.87 -11.29
C HIS A 14 -3.62 -7.05 -12.64
N TYR A 15 -2.70 -6.14 -12.96
CA TYR A 15 -1.89 -6.18 -14.19
C TYR A 15 -0.39 -6.28 -13.88
N TYR A 16 -0.04 -6.71 -12.67
CA TYR A 16 1.34 -6.81 -12.23
C TYR A 16 1.58 -8.09 -11.43
N LEU A 17 1.71 -8.04 -10.10
CA LEU A 17 2.13 -9.20 -9.29
C LEU A 17 1.21 -10.43 -9.40
N TYR A 18 -0.05 -10.26 -9.79
CA TYR A 18 -0.98 -11.39 -10.00
C TYR A 18 -0.74 -12.14 -11.32
N CYS A 19 0.03 -11.57 -12.24
CA CYS A 19 0.17 -12.03 -13.61
C CYS A 19 1.45 -12.85 -13.87
N TYR A 20 2.50 -12.67 -13.06
CA TYR A 20 3.80 -13.31 -13.27
C TYR A 20 3.96 -14.58 -12.46
N ASP A 21 4.48 -15.65 -13.07
CA ASP A 21 4.82 -16.88 -12.38
C ASP A 21 6.10 -16.70 -11.53
N PRO A 22 6.15 -17.27 -10.31
CA PRO A 22 7.35 -17.19 -9.49
C PRO A 22 8.46 -18.16 -9.95
N PRO A 23 9.74 -17.76 -9.81
CA PRO A 23 10.19 -16.45 -9.35
C PRO A 23 10.15 -15.40 -10.47
N ILE A 24 9.61 -14.22 -10.19
CA ILE A 24 9.60 -13.09 -11.13
C ILE A 24 11.03 -12.64 -11.49
N GLY A 25 11.23 -12.36 -12.78
CA GLY A 25 12.48 -11.84 -13.33
C GLY A 25 12.66 -10.35 -13.05
N LEU A 26 13.92 -9.88 -13.11
CA LEU A 26 14.23 -8.45 -12.93
C LEU A 26 13.64 -7.56 -14.04
N ALA A 27 13.41 -8.11 -15.24
CA ALA A 27 12.73 -7.38 -16.31
C ALA A 27 11.24 -7.18 -15.99
N ASP A 28 10.58 -8.23 -15.50
CA ASP A 28 9.15 -8.23 -15.22
C ASP A 28 8.80 -7.41 -13.98
N VAL A 29 9.63 -7.45 -12.92
CA VAL A 29 9.42 -6.62 -11.72
C VAL A 29 9.52 -5.11 -12.03
N ARG A 30 10.15 -4.74 -13.15
CA ARG A 30 10.28 -3.35 -13.59
C ARG A 30 9.14 -2.89 -14.50
N ALA A 31 8.23 -3.79 -14.88
CA ALA A 31 7.12 -3.51 -15.79
C ALA A 31 6.29 -2.27 -15.40
N PRO A 32 5.94 -2.01 -14.12
CA PRO A 32 5.16 -0.82 -13.76
C PRO A 32 5.79 0.51 -14.21
N VAL A 33 7.12 0.60 -14.27
CA VAL A 33 7.83 1.77 -14.80
C VAL A 33 8.01 1.64 -16.31
N ASP A 34 8.47 0.47 -16.77
CA ASP A 34 8.86 0.26 -18.17
C ASP A 34 7.69 0.39 -19.16
N GLU A 35 6.47 0.03 -18.74
CA GLU A 35 5.25 0.17 -19.54
C GLU A 35 4.85 1.63 -19.80
N LEU A 36 5.35 2.57 -18.98
CA LEU A 36 5.07 4.00 -19.10
C LEU A 36 6.06 4.73 -20.01
N LEU A 37 7.16 4.07 -20.40
CA LEU A 37 8.19 4.69 -21.24
C LEU A 37 7.64 5.04 -22.62
N GLY A 38 7.97 6.25 -23.09
CA GLY A 38 7.46 6.79 -24.36
C GLY A 38 6.04 7.37 -24.28
N THR A 39 5.39 7.33 -23.11
CA THR A 39 4.17 8.08 -22.84
C THR A 39 4.49 9.51 -22.37
N ARG A 40 3.47 10.27 -21.95
CA ARG A 40 3.66 11.59 -21.30
C ARG A 40 3.58 11.52 -19.76
N VAL A 41 3.49 10.33 -19.20
CA VAL A 41 3.46 10.14 -17.74
C VAL A 41 4.85 10.47 -17.19
N ASP A 42 4.88 11.34 -16.18
CA ASP A 42 6.12 11.78 -15.52
C ASP A 42 6.19 11.38 -14.05
N THR A 43 5.09 10.90 -13.48
CA THR A 43 5.03 10.38 -12.11
C THR A 43 4.27 9.06 -12.06
N LEU A 44 4.90 8.00 -11.57
CA LEU A 44 4.24 6.75 -11.21
C LEU A 44 3.76 6.86 -9.76
N VAL A 45 2.46 6.68 -9.54
CA VAL A 45 1.86 6.52 -8.21
C VAL A 45 1.63 5.02 -7.99
N TYR A 46 2.44 4.39 -7.16
CA TYR A 46 2.45 2.94 -6.97
C TYR A 46 1.74 2.54 -5.67
N GLY A 47 0.60 1.87 -5.79
CA GLY A 47 -0.17 1.36 -4.65
C GLY A 47 0.57 0.24 -3.95
N SER A 48 0.93 0.42 -2.69
CA SER A 48 1.84 -0.50 -1.98
C SER A 48 1.22 -1.85 -1.56
N GLY A 49 -0.04 -2.10 -1.89
CA GLY A 49 -0.74 -3.34 -1.55
C GLY A 49 -2.25 -3.14 -1.40
N PRO A 50 -2.99 -4.14 -0.89
CA PRO A 50 -4.43 -4.03 -0.67
C PRO A 50 -4.84 -3.05 0.44
N GLY A 51 -3.94 -2.68 1.35
CA GLY A 51 -4.21 -1.84 2.52
C GLY A 51 -3.82 -2.55 3.82
N ALA A 52 -4.41 -3.71 4.11
CA ALA A 52 -4.10 -4.48 5.32
C ALA A 52 -2.64 -4.94 5.38
N THR A 53 -2.12 -5.35 4.23
CA THR A 53 -0.77 -5.84 3.99
C THR A 53 -0.12 -5.05 2.85
N VAL A 54 1.19 -5.20 2.71
CA VAL A 54 2.01 -4.49 1.72
C VAL A 54 2.86 -5.44 0.87
N PHE A 55 3.39 -4.94 -0.25
CA PHE A 55 4.16 -5.72 -1.23
C PHE A 55 5.66 -5.40 -1.23
N HIS A 56 6.16 -4.68 -0.23
CA HIS A 56 7.57 -4.36 -0.04
C HIS A 56 8.10 -4.97 1.25
N ASN A 57 9.42 -4.91 1.46
CA ASN A 57 10.08 -5.52 2.63
C ASN A 57 9.88 -4.70 3.91
N THR A 58 8.63 -4.52 4.34
CA THR A 58 8.27 -3.73 5.53
C THR A 58 8.88 -4.28 6.82
N ARG A 59 9.12 -3.38 7.79
CA ARG A 59 9.55 -3.68 9.17
C ARG A 59 8.47 -3.35 10.19
N VAL A 60 7.41 -2.67 9.78
CA VAL A 60 6.38 -2.12 10.69
C VAL A 60 4.97 -2.61 10.34
N GLY A 61 4.77 -3.14 9.14
CA GLY A 61 3.52 -3.77 8.71
C GLY A 61 3.68 -5.27 8.44
N GLU A 62 2.70 -5.81 7.71
CA GLU A 62 2.66 -7.22 7.31
C GLU A 62 2.80 -7.35 5.79
N ILE A 63 3.67 -8.24 5.33
CA ILE A 63 3.92 -8.55 3.92
C ILE A 63 2.81 -9.48 3.42
N TRP A 64 2.31 -9.23 2.21
CA TRP A 64 1.29 -10.06 1.60
C TRP A 64 1.67 -11.55 1.58
N GLY A 65 0.76 -12.36 2.14
CA GLY A 65 0.89 -13.81 2.12
C GLY A 65 1.94 -14.37 3.07
N GLU A 66 2.64 -13.55 3.87
CA GLU A 66 3.73 -14.04 4.74
C GLU A 66 3.25 -14.99 5.84
N ARG A 67 1.99 -14.87 6.24
CA ARG A 67 1.36 -15.73 7.26
C ARG A 67 0.89 -17.08 6.71
N PHE A 68 0.88 -17.27 5.41
CA PHE A 68 0.24 -18.40 4.75
C PHE A 68 1.26 -19.41 4.25
N ASP A 69 1.07 -20.67 4.62
CA ASP A 69 1.86 -21.81 4.10
C ASP A 69 1.38 -22.28 2.71
N GLY A 70 0.22 -21.79 2.25
CA GLY A 70 -0.38 -22.16 0.98
C GLY A 70 -1.55 -21.24 0.61
N PHE A 71 -1.96 -21.30 -0.65
CA PHE A 71 -2.96 -20.39 -1.20
C PHE A 71 -4.01 -21.14 -2.03
N ASP A 72 -5.28 -20.78 -1.84
CA ASP A 72 -6.40 -21.34 -2.61
C ASP A 72 -6.55 -20.71 -4.00
N THR A 73 -5.83 -19.62 -4.26
CA THR A 73 -5.92 -18.87 -5.52
C THR A 73 -4.55 -18.61 -6.12
N MET A 74 -4.47 -18.75 -7.44
CA MET A 74 -3.22 -18.59 -8.19
C MET A 74 -2.66 -17.17 -8.07
N TYR A 75 -3.51 -16.14 -8.07
CA TYR A 75 -3.05 -14.76 -7.98
C TYR A 75 -2.40 -14.46 -6.63
N ALA A 76 -2.96 -15.00 -5.53
CA ALA A 76 -2.42 -14.77 -4.19
C ALA A 76 -1.09 -15.49 -4.02
N TYR A 77 -1.01 -16.74 -4.51
CA TYR A 77 0.23 -17.51 -4.61
C TYR A 77 1.31 -16.76 -5.38
N ARG A 78 1.01 -16.29 -6.60
CA ARG A 78 1.96 -15.57 -7.45
C ARG A 78 2.51 -14.33 -6.76
N ALA A 79 1.64 -13.47 -6.22
CA ALA A 79 2.09 -12.28 -5.52
C ALA A 79 2.99 -12.62 -4.32
N ALA A 80 2.56 -13.54 -3.46
CA ALA A 80 3.31 -13.90 -2.25
C ALA A 80 4.67 -14.51 -2.57
N GLU A 81 4.74 -15.49 -3.48
CA GLU A 81 6.00 -16.13 -3.85
C GLU A 81 6.94 -15.19 -4.60
N ASN A 82 6.41 -14.28 -5.43
CA ASN A 82 7.24 -13.28 -6.10
C ASN A 82 7.86 -12.30 -5.11
N ILE A 83 7.06 -11.76 -4.18
CA ILE A 83 7.56 -10.85 -3.14
C ILE A 83 8.60 -11.58 -2.28
N ARG A 84 8.29 -12.79 -1.80
CA ARG A 84 9.21 -13.60 -0.99
C ARG A 84 10.51 -13.87 -1.72
N SER A 85 10.45 -14.34 -2.97
CA SER A 85 11.64 -14.66 -3.76
C SER A 85 12.52 -13.43 -4.00
N LEU A 86 11.92 -12.26 -4.28
CA LEU A 86 12.66 -11.01 -4.44
C LEU A 86 13.41 -10.64 -3.15
N ILE A 87 12.72 -10.66 -2.01
CA ILE A 87 13.30 -10.33 -0.70
C ILE A 87 14.43 -11.31 -0.33
N GLU A 88 14.24 -12.62 -0.52
CA GLU A 88 15.27 -13.65 -0.28
C GLU A 88 16.52 -13.46 -1.17
N ARG A 89 16.34 -12.90 -2.36
CA ARG A 89 17.42 -12.54 -3.28
C ARG A 89 18.06 -11.18 -2.97
N GLY A 90 17.64 -10.51 -1.90
CA GLY A 90 18.12 -9.19 -1.50
C GLY A 90 17.59 -8.05 -2.37
N LEU A 91 16.46 -8.25 -3.04
CA LEU A 91 15.79 -7.26 -3.88
C LEU A 91 14.48 -6.86 -3.21
N ASP A 92 14.43 -5.69 -2.57
CA ASP A 92 13.15 -5.14 -2.12
C ASP A 92 12.33 -4.72 -3.36
N PRO A 93 11.10 -5.23 -3.57
CA PRO A 93 10.28 -4.88 -4.71
C PRO A 93 10.08 -3.36 -4.90
N LEU A 94 10.00 -2.60 -3.80
CA LEU A 94 9.80 -1.16 -3.87
C LEU A 94 11.08 -0.41 -4.26
N ASP A 95 12.23 -0.77 -3.71
CA ASP A 95 13.53 -0.19 -4.13
C ASP A 95 13.79 -0.43 -5.61
N VAL A 96 13.51 -1.65 -6.11
CA VAL A 96 13.72 -1.98 -7.52
C VAL A 96 12.88 -1.10 -8.45
N LEU A 97 11.67 -0.73 -8.04
CA LEU A 97 10.79 0.14 -8.81
C LEU A 97 11.20 1.62 -8.71
N ILE A 98 11.56 2.08 -7.52
CA ILE A 98 12.07 3.45 -7.29
C ILE A 98 13.34 3.69 -8.10
N ASP A 99 14.35 2.83 -7.94
CA ASP A 99 15.61 2.89 -8.68
C ASP A 99 15.36 2.95 -10.19
N ARG A 100 14.39 2.16 -10.67
CA ARG A 100 14.05 2.12 -12.08
C ARG A 100 13.36 3.39 -12.55
N ALA A 101 12.46 3.96 -11.76
CA ALA A 101 11.80 5.22 -12.08
C ALA A 101 12.84 6.36 -12.19
N HIS A 102 13.75 6.46 -11.21
CA HIS A 102 14.82 7.45 -11.22
C HIS A 102 15.81 7.25 -12.37
N GLU A 103 16.19 6.01 -12.70
CA GLU A 103 16.99 5.68 -13.89
C GLU A 103 16.33 6.17 -15.20
N LYS A 104 15.01 6.33 -15.19
CA LYS A 104 14.20 6.78 -16.33
C LYS A 104 13.70 8.21 -16.20
N GLU A 105 14.26 8.98 -15.27
CA GLU A 105 13.89 10.39 -15.03
C GLU A 105 12.38 10.56 -14.76
N MET A 106 11.77 9.56 -14.09
CA MET A 106 10.37 9.55 -13.69
C MET A 106 10.29 9.65 -12.17
N GLU A 107 9.39 10.50 -11.66
CA GLU A 107 9.13 10.58 -10.22
C GLU A 107 8.34 9.34 -9.76
N PHE A 108 8.61 8.90 -8.53
CA PHE A 108 7.97 7.76 -7.91
C PHE A 108 7.27 8.16 -6.62
N PHE A 109 5.95 8.02 -6.59
CA PHE A 109 5.13 8.23 -5.40
C PHE A 109 4.68 6.87 -4.86
N ALA A 110 4.99 6.57 -3.59
CA ALA A 110 4.35 5.45 -2.91
C ALA A 110 2.90 5.84 -2.55
N SER A 111 1.95 4.94 -2.74
CA SER A 111 0.54 5.16 -2.40
C SER A 111 0.10 4.16 -1.34
N LEU A 112 -0.17 4.70 -0.15
CA LEU A 112 -0.64 3.95 1.01
C LEU A 112 -2.16 4.03 1.08
N ARG A 113 -2.82 2.89 0.92
CA ARG A 113 -4.25 2.76 1.20
C ARG A 113 -4.51 2.93 2.69
N MET A 114 -5.41 3.84 2.98
CA MET A 114 -5.74 4.20 4.36
C MET A 114 -6.85 3.31 4.93
N ALA A 115 -7.53 2.57 4.08
CA ALA A 115 -8.59 1.62 4.42
C ALA A 115 -8.05 0.18 4.58
N ASN A 116 -8.88 -0.72 5.12
CA ASN A 116 -8.60 -2.15 5.26
C ASN A 116 -9.73 -2.95 4.57
N PRO A 117 -9.48 -3.59 3.42
CA PRO A 117 -10.56 -4.20 2.64
C PRO A 117 -11.12 -5.50 3.25
N GLY A 118 -10.42 -6.14 4.18
CA GLY A 118 -10.79 -7.45 4.70
C GLY A 118 -11.64 -7.39 5.98
N PRO A 119 -12.80 -8.07 6.05
CA PRO A 119 -13.52 -8.21 7.30
C PRO A 119 -12.71 -9.06 8.30
N PRO A 120 -12.66 -8.68 9.59
CA PRO A 120 -11.76 -9.29 10.55
C PRO A 120 -12.22 -10.68 11.05
N ASP A 121 -13.36 -11.18 10.57
CA ASP A 121 -13.93 -12.48 10.92
C ASP A 121 -13.51 -13.62 9.97
N ALA A 122 -12.76 -13.31 8.91
CA ALA A 122 -12.20 -14.28 7.99
C ALA A 122 -10.68 -14.11 7.88
N ASP A 123 -9.92 -15.16 8.17
CA ASP A 123 -8.46 -15.15 7.95
C ASP A 123 -8.18 -15.35 6.45
N SER A 124 -8.03 -14.23 5.74
CA SER A 124 -7.72 -14.21 4.30
C SER A 124 -6.47 -13.39 4.01
N VAL A 125 -5.93 -13.53 2.81
CA VAL A 125 -4.77 -12.74 2.33
C VAL A 125 -5.03 -11.23 2.27
N PHE A 126 -6.30 -10.80 2.37
CA PHE A 126 -6.68 -9.39 2.44
C PHE A 126 -6.76 -8.85 3.88
N ASN A 127 -6.36 -9.65 4.87
CA ASN A 127 -6.30 -9.30 6.28
C ASN A 127 -4.87 -9.40 6.80
N SER A 128 -4.52 -8.53 7.73
CA SER A 128 -3.32 -8.64 8.57
C SER A 128 -3.67 -9.07 10.00
N LYS A 129 -2.67 -9.52 10.76
CA LYS A 129 -2.85 -9.80 12.19
C LYS A 129 -3.36 -8.60 12.95
N PHE A 130 -3.02 -7.39 12.54
CA PHE A 130 -3.49 -6.16 13.20
C PHE A 130 -5.02 -6.11 13.25
N ASN A 131 -5.71 -6.34 12.12
CA ASN A 131 -7.17 -6.32 12.11
C ASN A 131 -7.80 -7.63 12.65
N LEU A 132 -7.12 -8.77 12.54
CA LEU A 132 -7.61 -10.06 13.04
C LEU A 132 -7.53 -10.17 14.57
N ASP A 133 -6.43 -9.69 15.15
CA ASP A 133 -6.21 -9.73 16.60
C ASP A 133 -7.01 -8.61 17.32
N HIS A 134 -7.39 -7.55 16.58
CA HIS A 134 -8.15 -6.40 17.09
C HIS A 134 -9.38 -6.04 16.23
N PRO A 135 -10.39 -6.94 16.13
CA PRO A 135 -11.61 -6.66 15.40
C PRO A 135 -12.39 -5.46 15.94
N GLU A 136 -12.17 -5.08 17.21
CA GLU A 136 -12.76 -3.89 17.83
C GLU A 136 -12.28 -2.57 17.22
N TRP A 137 -11.16 -2.58 16.50
CA TRP A 137 -10.63 -1.40 15.79
C TRP A 137 -11.18 -1.22 14.38
N CYS A 138 -12.05 -2.12 13.94
CA CYS A 138 -12.74 -2.03 12.66
C CYS A 138 -14.16 -1.46 12.82
N LEU A 139 -14.69 -0.88 11.75
CA LEU A 139 -16.07 -0.45 11.67
C LEU A 139 -17.02 -1.65 11.81
N ARG A 140 -18.08 -1.46 12.60
CA ARG A 140 -19.02 -2.50 13.01
C ARG A 140 -20.41 -2.31 12.44
N THR A 141 -20.85 -1.06 12.29
CA THR A 141 -22.22 -0.76 11.83
C THR A 141 -22.30 -0.42 10.36
N ARG A 142 -21.14 -0.25 9.71
CA ARG A 142 -21.02 -0.05 8.27
C ARG A 142 -21.03 -1.37 7.51
N SER A 143 -21.33 -1.30 6.21
CA SER A 143 -21.18 -2.44 5.30
C SER A 143 -19.72 -2.81 5.06
N SER A 144 -18.79 -1.86 5.23
CA SER A 144 -17.36 -2.10 5.18
C SER A 144 -16.82 -2.40 6.58
N SER A 145 -15.86 -3.32 6.67
CA SER A 145 -15.11 -3.60 7.90
C SER A 145 -13.75 -2.89 7.93
N ASN A 146 -13.68 -1.71 7.31
CA ASN A 146 -12.49 -0.86 7.32
C ASN A 146 -12.07 -0.48 8.73
N PHE A 147 -10.83 -0.05 8.87
CA PHE A 147 -10.35 0.52 10.11
C PHE A 147 -11.19 1.71 10.57
N ASN A 148 -11.48 1.76 11.86
CA ASN A 148 -12.12 2.88 12.50
C ASN A 148 -11.08 3.83 13.09
N TYR A 149 -10.97 5.01 12.49
CA TYR A 149 -9.94 5.99 12.82
C TYR A 149 -10.18 6.73 14.12
N VAL A 150 -11.25 6.43 14.89
CA VAL A 150 -11.36 6.91 16.28
C VAL A 150 -10.26 6.32 17.16
N HIS A 151 -9.79 5.11 16.83
CA HIS A 151 -8.77 4.41 17.59
C HIS A 151 -7.38 4.97 17.30
N PRO A 152 -6.64 5.45 18.31
CA PRO A 152 -5.26 5.90 18.13
C PRO A 152 -4.33 4.81 17.59
N GLU A 153 -4.60 3.55 17.87
CA GLU A 153 -3.83 2.40 17.40
C GLU A 153 -3.89 2.26 15.88
N VAL A 154 -5.08 2.42 15.29
CA VAL A 154 -5.26 2.45 13.82
C VAL A 154 -4.43 3.57 13.21
N ARG A 155 -4.49 4.77 13.79
CA ARG A 155 -3.72 5.91 13.29
C ARG A 155 -2.22 5.69 13.44
N ALA A 156 -1.78 5.11 14.56
CA ALA A 156 -0.38 4.81 14.81
C ALA A 156 0.17 3.77 13.82
N GLU A 157 -0.60 2.73 13.50
CA GLU A 157 -0.19 1.70 12.54
C GLU A 157 -0.05 2.28 11.12
N ARG A 158 -1.03 3.07 10.66
CA ARG A 158 -0.94 3.77 9.36
C ARG A 158 0.18 4.81 9.33
N PHE A 159 0.42 5.50 10.45
CA PHE A 159 1.54 6.43 10.58
C PHE A 159 2.88 5.73 10.44
N ALA A 160 3.06 4.56 11.07
CA ALA A 160 4.32 3.81 11.01
C ALA A 160 4.66 3.40 9.57
N LEU A 161 3.67 2.96 8.79
CA LEU A 161 3.85 2.70 7.36
C LEU A 161 4.21 3.97 6.58
N ALA A 162 3.49 5.08 6.82
CA ALA A 162 3.79 6.36 6.19
C ALA A 162 5.24 6.84 6.48
N GLU A 163 5.67 6.74 7.73
CA GLU A 163 7.03 7.05 8.19
C GLU A 163 8.06 6.11 7.55
N GLU A 164 7.75 4.81 7.44
CA GLU A 164 8.64 3.86 6.77
C GLU A 164 8.88 4.24 5.30
N TYR A 165 7.83 4.60 4.55
CA TYR A 165 7.99 5.02 3.16
C TYR A 165 8.95 6.20 3.03
N VAL A 166 8.76 7.25 3.83
CA VAL A 166 9.52 8.49 3.66
C VAL A 166 10.92 8.45 4.29
N SER A 167 11.15 7.56 5.25
CA SER A 167 12.43 7.49 5.99
C SER A 167 13.37 6.41 5.47
N ARG A 168 12.84 5.37 4.80
CA ARG A 168 13.64 4.24 4.31
C ARG A 168 13.73 4.17 2.80
N TYR A 169 12.75 4.70 2.07
CA TYR A 169 12.72 4.64 0.62
C TYR A 169 12.96 6.02 0.02
N ASP A 170 13.68 6.06 -1.11
CA ASP A 170 13.97 7.29 -1.85
C ASP A 170 12.78 7.71 -2.72
N VAL A 171 11.61 7.88 -2.11
CA VAL A 171 10.39 8.27 -2.82
C VAL A 171 10.35 9.78 -3.05
N ASP A 172 9.83 10.20 -4.21
CA ASP A 172 9.61 11.62 -4.52
C ASP A 172 8.33 12.16 -3.85
N GLY A 173 7.45 11.25 -3.40
CA GLY A 173 6.21 11.61 -2.72
C GLY A 173 5.52 10.43 -2.06
N LEU A 174 4.62 10.76 -1.15
CA LEU A 174 3.72 9.82 -0.49
C LEU A 174 2.27 10.25 -0.75
N GLU A 175 1.49 9.38 -1.35
CA GLU A 175 0.04 9.50 -1.46
C GLU A 175 -0.63 8.76 -0.30
N LEU A 176 -1.54 9.44 0.39
CA LEU A 176 -2.48 8.82 1.32
C LEU A 176 -3.78 8.55 0.55
N ASP A 177 -4.00 7.32 0.13
CA ASP A 177 -5.17 6.91 -0.65
C ASP A 177 -6.37 6.71 0.28
N TRP A 178 -7.12 7.80 0.46
CA TRP A 178 -8.40 7.85 1.15
C TRP A 178 -9.59 7.46 0.25
N ALA A 179 -9.38 7.34 -1.06
CA ALA A 179 -10.44 7.10 -2.02
C ALA A 179 -10.77 5.61 -2.15
N PHE A 180 -9.81 4.74 -1.86
CA PHE A 180 -10.06 3.31 -1.70
C PHE A 180 -10.89 3.05 -0.44
N GLU A 181 -12.16 2.67 -0.64
CA GLU A 181 -13.17 2.46 0.41
C GLU A 181 -13.27 3.62 1.42
N PRO A 182 -13.88 4.77 1.04
CA PRO A 182 -13.74 6.04 1.76
C PRO A 182 -14.64 6.14 3.01
N VAL A 183 -14.54 5.18 3.93
CA VAL A 183 -15.31 5.13 5.18
C VAL A 183 -14.37 4.82 6.33
N PHE A 184 -14.20 5.79 7.24
CA PHE A 184 -13.20 5.74 8.32
C PHE A 184 -13.78 5.94 9.73
N PHE A 185 -15.09 6.22 9.83
CA PHE A 185 -15.83 6.43 11.08
C PHE A 185 -17.24 5.84 11.00
N GLU A 186 -17.85 5.55 12.14
CA GLU A 186 -19.25 5.11 12.21
C GLU A 186 -20.23 6.20 11.75
N GLU A 187 -21.46 5.82 11.46
CA GLU A 187 -22.49 6.78 11.07
C GLU A 187 -22.86 7.68 12.26
N GLY A 188 -22.95 8.99 12.02
CA GLY A 188 -23.19 9.98 13.08
C GLY A 188 -21.93 10.49 13.79
N GLU A 189 -20.79 9.80 13.66
CA GLU A 189 -19.53 10.15 14.32
C GLU A 189 -18.58 10.98 13.42
N VAL A 190 -18.91 11.16 12.15
CA VAL A 190 -18.00 11.76 11.15
C VAL A 190 -17.65 13.22 11.47
N GLU A 191 -18.65 14.04 11.80
CA GLU A 191 -18.42 15.48 12.01
C GLU A 191 -17.56 15.72 13.25
N GLU A 192 -17.87 15.06 14.37
CA GLU A 192 -17.11 15.19 15.61
C GLU A 192 -15.67 14.65 15.51
N ASN A 193 -15.44 13.62 14.68
CA ASN A 193 -14.13 12.97 14.55
C ASN A 193 -13.29 13.49 13.36
N THR A 194 -13.84 14.34 12.49
CA THR A 194 -13.08 14.98 11.39
C THR A 194 -11.78 15.67 11.84
N PRO A 195 -11.73 16.37 13.01
CA PRO A 195 -10.48 16.93 13.52
C PRO A 195 -9.36 15.90 13.76
N LEU A 196 -9.70 14.64 14.07
CA LEU A 196 -8.70 13.57 14.24
C LEU A 196 -7.94 13.30 12.95
N MET A 197 -8.65 13.25 11.81
CA MET A 197 -8.04 13.04 10.49
C MET A 197 -7.13 14.22 10.11
N THR A 198 -7.58 15.44 10.39
CA THR A 198 -6.78 16.64 10.12
C THR A 198 -5.51 16.65 10.98
N GLY A 199 -5.62 16.29 12.26
CA GLY A 199 -4.48 16.15 13.15
C GLY A 199 -3.50 15.07 12.68
N PHE A 200 -4.03 13.93 12.25
CA PHE A 200 -3.26 12.82 11.72
C PHE A 200 -2.46 13.19 10.45
N VAL A 201 -3.09 13.85 9.46
CA VAL A 201 -2.38 14.30 8.25
C VAL A 201 -1.30 15.34 8.59
N ARG A 202 -1.55 16.24 9.56
CA ARG A 202 -0.51 17.15 10.05
C ARG A 202 0.67 16.43 10.69
N GLN A 203 0.39 15.38 11.47
CA GLN A 203 1.43 14.55 12.08
C GLN A 203 2.30 13.88 11.03
N ILE A 204 1.69 13.30 9.98
CA ILE A 204 2.45 12.75 8.85
C ILE A 204 3.28 13.84 8.17
N ARG A 205 2.69 15.02 7.89
CA ARG A 205 3.44 16.11 7.26
C ARG A 205 4.69 16.52 8.06
N GLN A 206 4.58 16.56 9.40
CA GLN A 206 5.70 16.91 10.28
C GLN A 206 6.80 15.84 10.30
N ALA A 207 6.47 14.57 10.03
CA ALA A 207 7.45 13.49 9.99
C ALA A 207 8.22 13.43 8.66
N VAL A 208 7.69 14.07 7.60
CA VAL A 208 8.30 14.16 6.27
C VAL A 208 9.00 15.51 5.99
N ASP A 209 8.95 16.45 6.95
CA ASP A 209 9.63 17.76 6.90
C ASP A 209 11.05 17.67 7.48
#